data_AF-A0A8J8GUR7-F1
#
_entry.id   AF-A0A8J8GUR7-F1
#
_cell.length_a   1.000
_cell.length_b   1.000
_cell.length_c   1.000
_cell.angle_alpha   90.00
_cell.angle_beta   90.00
_cell.angle_gamma   90.00
#
_symmetry.space_group_name_H-M   'P 1'
#
loop_
_entity.id
_entity.type
_entity.pdbx_description
1 polymer ?
#
loop_
_entity_poly.entity_id
_entity_poly.type
_entity_poly.pdbx_seq_one_letter_code
_entity_poly.pdbx_strand_id
1 'polypeptide(L)' 'MKRQWRRGSIELVGGYALLDRTGQPVDRLEDIRFAVEGGFVNVRVPGRPGTQLVSAPSVRRIQCEWAD' A
#
# COMPACT_ATOMS: atom_id res chain seq x y z
N MET A 1 -8.30 -3.87 -17.02
CA MET A 1 -7.59 -2.57 -17.03
C MET A 1 -6.14 -2.80 -16.58
N LYS A 2 -5.15 -2.09 -17.13
CA LYS A 2 -3.75 -2.22 -16.70
C LYS A 2 -3.54 -1.34 -15.47
N ARG A 3 -3.16 -1.95 -14.33
CA ARG A 3 -2.90 -1.21 -13.08
C ARG A 3 -1.74 -0.23 -13.26
N GLN A 4 -1.98 1.04 -12.94
CA GLN A 4 -0.94 2.06 -12.88
C GLN A 4 -0.24 1.98 -11.53
N TRP A 5 0.89 1.27 -11.51
CA TRP A 5 1.71 1.13 -10.31
C TRP A 5 2.56 2.37 -10.06
N ARG A 6 2.56 2.85 -8.82
CA ARG A 6 3.35 3.99 -8.33
C ARG A 6 4.20 3.54 -7.14
N ARG A 7 5.25 4.31 -6.81
CA ARG A 7 6.06 4.14 -5.61
C ARG A 7 5.71 5.18 -4.56
N GLY A 8 5.95 4.85 -3.29
CA GLY A 8 5.74 5.78 -2.18
C GLY A 8 5.40 5.08 -0.87
N SER A 9 4.62 5.74 -0.04
CA SER A 9 4.21 5.24 1.28
C SER A 9 2.69 5.23 1.44
N ILE A 10 2.24 4.37 2.36
CA ILE A 10 0.83 4.27 2.78
C ILE A 10 0.75 4.25 4.29
N GLU A 11 -0.29 4.89 4.80
CA GLU A 11 -0.66 4.90 6.20
C GLU A 11 -2.17 4.63 6.30
N LEU A 12 -2.54 3.72 7.20
CA LEU A 12 -3.90 3.28 7.42
C LEU A 12 -4.53 4.01 8.61
N VAL A 13 -5.86 4.02 8.65
CA VAL A 13 -6.60 4.44 9.85
C VAL A 13 -6.47 3.36 10.94
N GLY A 14 -6.63 3.76 12.21
CA GLY A 14 -6.49 2.84 13.35
C GLY A 14 -7.43 1.63 13.25
N GLY A 15 -6.91 0.45 13.60
CA GLY A 15 -7.64 -0.82 13.52
C GLY A 15 -7.45 -1.60 12.21
N TYR A 16 -6.75 -1.03 11.23
CA TYR A 16 -6.35 -1.71 10.00
C TYR A 16 -4.85 -1.92 9.93
N ALA A 17 -4.43 -3.00 9.27
CA ALA A 17 -3.02 -3.33 9.12
C ALA A 17 -2.73 -3.93 7.74
N LEU A 18 -1.49 -3.72 7.30
CA LEU A 18 -0.82 -4.46 6.24
C LEU A 18 0.32 -5.26 6.85
N LEU A 19 0.79 -6.29 6.16
CA LEU A 19 1.93 -7.07 6.60
C LEU A 19 3.22 -6.53 5.99
N ASP A 20 4.22 -6.31 6.83
CA ASP A 20 5.56 -5.93 6.38
C ASP A 20 6.32 -7.12 5.75
N ARG A 21 7.60 -6.90 5.41
CA ARG A 21 8.48 -7.93 4.83
C ARG A 21 8.70 -9.13 5.76
N THR A 22 8.59 -8.94 7.07
CA THR A 22 8.77 -9.99 8.10
C THR A 22 7.45 -10.69 8.45
N GLY A 23 6.33 -10.19 7.92
CA GLY A 23 4.99 -10.68 8.24
C GLY A 23 4.37 -10.05 9.47
N GLN A 24 4.97 -8.99 10.02
CA GLN A 24 4.39 -8.25 11.13
C GLN A 24 3.29 -7.30 10.64
N PRO A 25 2.14 -7.22 11.34
CA PRO A 25 1.10 -6.26 11.05
C PRO A 25 1.56 -4.85 11.42
N VAL A 26 1.47 -3.93 10.47
CA VAL A 26 1.82 -2.51 10.61
C VAL A 26 0.74 -1.65 9.97
N ASP A 27 0.53 -0.46 10.51
CA ASP A 27 -0.41 0.54 9.97
C ASP A 27 0.25 1.49 8.95
N ARG A 28 1.58 1.49 8.87
CA ARG A 28 2.37 2.30 7.95
C ARG A 28 3.42 1.46 7.22
N LEU A 29 3.53 1.68 5.92
CA LEU A 29 4.57 1.10 5.08
C LEU A 29 5.19 2.16 4.18
N GLU A 30 6.51 2.08 4.03
CA GLU A 30 7.34 2.94 3.18
C GLU A 30 7.97 2.09 2.06
N ASP A 31 8.50 2.75 1.02
CA ASP A 31 9.12 2.11 -0.14
C ASP A 31 8.25 1.03 -0.83
N ILE A 32 6.93 1.20 -0.82
CA ILE A 32 5.99 0.25 -1.43
C ILE A 32 5.71 0.59 -2.89
N ARG A 33 5.23 -0.42 -3.63
CA ARG A 33 4.50 -0.18 -4.88
C ARG A 33 3.00 -0.26 -4.62
N PHE A 34 2.24 0.69 -5.12
CA PHE A 34 0.79 0.68 -4.99
C PHE A 34 0.05 1.03 -6.28
N ALA A 35 -1.21 0.57 -6.38
CA ALA A 35 -2.14 0.95 -7.44
C ALA A 35 -3.54 1.13 -6.86
N VAL A 36 -4.22 2.20 -7.23
CA VAL A 36 -5.59 2.52 -6.78
C VAL A 36 -6.56 2.09 -7.88
N GLU A 37 -7.54 1.24 -7.54
CA GLU A 37 -8.50 0.69 -8.50
C GLU A 37 -9.83 0.37 -7.80
N GLY A 38 -10.94 0.88 -8.33
CA GLY A 38 -12.28 0.47 -7.90
C GLY A 38 -12.60 0.68 -6.41
N GLY A 39 -12.03 1.70 -5.76
CA GLY A 39 -12.20 1.93 -4.33
C GLY A 39 -11.29 1.09 -3.43
N PHE A 40 -10.29 0.41 -4.00
CA PHE A 40 -9.26 -0.32 -3.27
C PHE A 40 -7.86 0.19 -3.59
N VAL A 41 -6.93 -0.08 -2.68
CA VAL A 41 -5.51 0.15 -2.87
C VAL A 41 -4.80 -1.21 -2.83
N ASN A 42 -4.17 -1.55 -3.94
CA ASN A 42 -3.32 -2.72 -4.08
C ASN A 42 -1.91 -2.33 -3.64
N VAL A 43 -1.31 -3.08 -2.73
CA VAL A 43 0.01 -2.78 -2.14
C VAL A 43 0.95 -3.97 -2.32
N ARG A 44 2.16 -3.70 -2.81
CA ARG A 44 3.27 -4.65 -2.88
C ARG A 44 4.41 -4.13 -2.02
N VAL A 45 4.82 -4.97 -1.08
CA VAL A 45 5.93 -4.70 -0.16
C VAL A 45 7.20 -5.38 -0.72
N PRO A 46 8.31 -4.66 -0.91
CA PRO A 46 9.56 -5.27 -1.37
C PRO A 46 9.98 -6.45 -0.49
N GLY A 47 10.41 -7.54 -1.12
CA GLY A 47 10.81 -8.77 -0.42
C GLY A 47 9.66 -9.65 0.08
N ARG A 48 8.40 -9.22 -0.08
CA ARG A 48 7.21 -10.04 0.24
C ARG A 48 6.52 -10.52 -1.03
N PRO A 49 6.21 -11.82 -1.17
CA PRO A 49 5.42 -12.30 -2.30
C PRO A 49 3.97 -11.80 -2.22
N GLY A 50 3.36 -11.58 -3.38
CA GLY A 50 1.93 -11.27 -3.49
C GLY A 50 1.58 -9.77 -3.51
N THR A 51 0.28 -9.50 -3.51
CA THR A 51 -0.30 -8.15 -3.46
C THR A 51 -1.31 -8.15 -2.33
N GLN A 52 -1.16 -7.22 -1.41
CA GLN A 52 -2.13 -6.98 -0.34
C GLN A 52 -3.17 -5.97 -0.83
N LEU A 53 -4.39 -6.10 -0.35
CA LEU A 53 -5.51 -5.26 -0.74
C LEU A 53 -6.08 -4.58 0.49
N VAL A 54 -6.28 -3.27 0.42
CA VAL A 54 -7.01 -2.51 1.45
C VAL A 54 -8.13 -1.71 0.79
N SER A 55 -9.22 -1.50 1.52
CA SER A 55 -10.26 -0.58 1.08
C SER A 55 -9.73 0.85 1.13
N ALA A 56 -10.09 1.70 0.16
CA ALA A 56 -9.69 3.11 0.16
C ALA A 56 -10.15 3.87 1.42
N PRO A 57 -11.34 3.60 2.00
CA PRO A 57 -11.73 4.19 3.29
C PRO A 57 -10.83 3.82 4.47
N SER A 58 -10.10 2.71 4.40
CA SER A 58 -9.14 2.30 5.42
C SER A 58 -7.81 3.07 5.36
N VAL A 59 -7.61 3.90 4.32
CA VAL A 59 -6.36 4.62 4.09
C VAL A 59 -6.44 6.02 4.70
N ARG A 60 -5.52 6.33 5.60
CA ARG A 60 -5.34 7.67 6.17
C ARG A 60 -4.58 8.59 5.22
N ARG A 61 -3.48 8.10 4.65
CA ARG A 61 -2.62 8.86 3.74
C ARG A 61 -1.91 7.95 2.75
N ILE A 62 -1.80 8.39 1.51
CA ILE A 62 -0.84 7.88 0.52
C ILE A 62 0.03 9.04 0.08
N GLN A 63 1.34 8.84 0.09
CA GLN A 63 2.29 9.77 -0.49
C GLN A 63 2.94 9.12 -1.69
N CYS A 64 2.80 9.73 -2.87
CA CYS A 64 3.51 9.31 -4.08
C CYS A 64 4.92 9.86 -4.04
N GLU A 65 5.90 9.03 -4.36
CA GLU A 65 7.20 9.50 -4.81
C GLU A 65 7.07 9.90 -6.27
N TRP A 66 7.37 11.16 -6.59
CA TRP A 66 7.56 11.58 -7.97
C TRP A 66 8.96 11.13 -8.40
N ALA A 67 9.06 10.46 -9.55
CA ALA A 67 10.34 10.38 -10.23
C ALA A 67 10.53 11.73 -10.93
N ASP A 68 11.62 12.44 -10.62
CA ASP A 68 12.11 13.55 -11.44
C ASP A 68 12.34 13.10 -12.89
#